data_AF-A0AAU7EEI7-F1
#
_entry.id   AF-A0AAU7EEI7-F1
#
_cell.length_a   1.000
_cell.length_b   1.000
_cell.length_c   1.000
_cell.angle_alpha   90.00
_cell.angle_beta   90.00
_cell.angle_gamma   90.00
#
_symmetry.space_group_name_H-M   'P 1'
#
loop_
_entity.id
_entity.type
_entity.pdbx_description
1 polymer ?
#
loop_
_entity_poly.entity_id
_entity_poly.type
_entity_poly.pdbx_seq_one_letter_code
_entity_poly.pdbx_strand_id
1 'polypeptide(L)'
;MLPTYAIPDASYLVEFTPNVWLLALDANVYLPKDTINNNALDPMNYKGASIGYNNVINHKTHLINWVKTITKEAKRLNKTLIAFSHYPMVDFNDDASENLKSFFDGNKWQLERVPEEKVAQLFADAGITIHIAGHMHINDTGVRTFPKGKSLVNIQTPSIAAYIPGYKILKIKPSNQIEVNTVTINSVPNFNNLFSLYEKEYNYLKQHKKPVWNHDILKTDSYRDFTMFHLKKLVRIRFLEDDWVPQFKDFMLNVTGEDLLLLPFLDSEVEFNTFINHKSLYKSNWKQAKTKAKLALKETDYTFQDFKSWNGFDIIFDFYRVRNADILAVNDIGAKQIALYKWLFKNYKNNLTYKNTDLNKQKLLEFYHIFYQFLNGAPSNNFIIDYNTGALKNLD
;
A
#
# COMPACT_ATOMS: atom_id res chain seq x y z
N MET A 1 11.81 14.37 37.62
CA MET A 1 12.48 13.39 36.74
C MET A 1 11.41 12.45 36.23
N LEU A 2 11.21 12.37 34.91
CA LEU A 2 10.40 11.29 34.34
C LEU A 2 11.09 9.96 34.67
N PRO A 3 10.37 8.91 35.11
CA PRO A 3 10.97 7.60 35.35
C PRO A 3 11.68 7.11 34.09
N THR A 4 12.98 6.85 34.20
CA THR A 4 13.78 6.26 33.11
C THR A 4 13.64 4.74 33.19
N TYR A 5 12.65 4.20 32.48
CA TYR A 5 12.53 2.76 32.30
C TYR A 5 13.52 2.27 31.23
N ALA A 6 14.31 1.24 31.56
CA ALA A 6 15.13 0.54 30.59
C ALA A 6 14.25 -0.49 29.86
N ILE A 7 14.11 -0.34 28.55
CA ILE A 7 13.37 -1.27 27.69
C ILE A 7 14.39 -2.07 26.88
N PRO A 8 14.28 -3.41 26.81
CA PRO A 8 15.19 -4.22 26.02
C PRO A 8 15.08 -3.88 24.54
N ASP A 9 16.22 -3.87 23.85
CA ASP A 9 16.31 -3.80 22.41
C ASP A 9 16.64 -5.19 21.89
N ALA A 10 15.75 -5.77 21.09
CA ALA A 10 15.89 -7.13 20.58
C ALA A 10 16.64 -7.20 19.24
N SER A 11 17.34 -6.13 18.84
CA SER A 11 18.17 -6.12 17.64
C SER A 11 19.38 -7.04 17.76
N TYR A 12 19.75 -7.72 16.67
CA TYR A 12 20.89 -8.62 16.64
C TYR A 12 21.51 -8.73 15.26
N LEU A 13 22.76 -9.20 15.22
CA LEU A 13 23.51 -9.50 14.01
C LEU A 13 23.81 -11.00 13.99
N VAL A 14 23.61 -11.65 12.85
CA VAL A 14 24.00 -13.05 12.64
C VAL A 14 24.65 -13.23 11.28
N GLU A 15 25.70 -14.06 11.22
CA GLU A 15 26.24 -14.58 9.97
C GLU A 15 25.55 -15.91 9.66
N PHE A 16 24.55 -15.88 8.79
CA PHE A 16 23.76 -17.06 8.46
C PHE A 16 24.53 -18.04 7.57
N THR A 17 25.36 -17.52 6.67
CA THR A 17 26.21 -18.26 5.73
C THR A 17 27.46 -17.42 5.45
N PRO A 18 28.59 -18.00 5.02
CA PRO A 18 29.81 -17.23 4.80
C PRO A 18 29.59 -15.99 3.96
N ASN A 19 30.00 -14.85 4.51
CA ASN A 19 29.95 -13.53 3.90
C ASN A 19 28.57 -12.87 3.79
N VAL A 20 27.52 -13.47 4.35
CA VAL A 20 26.19 -12.85 4.42
C VAL A 20 25.81 -12.60 5.88
N TRP A 21 25.64 -11.33 6.21
CA TRP A 21 25.17 -10.87 7.50
C TRP A 21 23.70 -10.45 7.42
N LEU A 22 22.91 -10.95 8.38
CA LEU A 22 21.54 -10.51 8.60
C LEU A 22 21.51 -9.62 9.84
N LEU A 23 21.01 -8.40 9.67
CA LEU A 23 20.88 -7.41 10.72
C LEU A 23 19.41 -7.22 11.07
N ALA A 24 18.98 -7.84 12.15
CA ALA A 24 17.63 -7.67 12.69
C ALA A 24 17.57 -6.38 13.51
N LEU A 25 16.65 -5.48 13.16
CA LEU A 25 16.44 -4.21 13.86
C LEU A 25 15.08 -4.20 14.55
N ASP A 26 15.08 -4.00 15.86
CA ASP A 26 13.86 -3.80 16.64
C ASP A 26 13.38 -2.35 16.53
N ALA A 27 12.61 -2.10 15.48
CA ALA A 27 11.99 -0.80 15.20
C ALA A 27 10.74 -0.52 16.07
N ASN A 28 10.38 -1.39 17.03
CA ASN A 28 9.28 -1.12 17.93
C ASN A 28 9.72 -0.12 19.01
N VAL A 29 8.89 0.90 19.23
CA VAL A 29 9.13 1.88 20.30
C VAL A 29 7.87 2.01 21.14
N TYR A 30 8.00 1.62 22.41
CA TYR A 30 6.93 1.66 23.41
C TYR A 30 7.15 2.88 24.31
N LEU A 31 6.50 3.99 23.99
CA LEU A 31 6.61 5.21 24.77
C LEU A 31 5.78 5.10 26.06
N PRO A 32 6.30 5.49 27.23
CA PRO A 32 5.49 5.59 28.45
C PRO A 32 4.27 6.51 28.25
N LYS A 33 3.17 6.19 28.93
CA LYS A 33 2.00 7.06 29.07
C LYS A 33 2.28 8.18 30.07
N ASP A 34 1.42 9.20 30.06
CA ASP A 34 1.56 10.35 30.97
C ASP A 34 1.26 9.95 32.43
N THR A 35 0.39 8.95 32.60
CA THR A 35 0.11 8.30 33.88
C THR A 35 0.68 6.88 33.87
N ILE A 36 1.64 6.64 34.77
CA ILE A 36 2.32 5.36 34.95
C ILE A 36 2.25 5.00 36.42
N ASN A 37 2.04 3.72 36.73
CA ASN A 37 2.41 3.22 38.05
C ASN A 37 3.94 3.07 38.10
N ASN A 38 4.55 3.07 39.28
CA ASN A 38 6.01 2.95 39.42
C ASN A 38 6.57 1.56 39.04
N ASN A 39 5.82 0.72 38.30
CA ASN A 39 6.23 -0.59 37.85
C ASN A 39 6.59 -0.59 36.35
N ALA A 40 7.88 -0.60 36.05
CA ALA A 40 8.41 -0.65 34.68
C ALA A 40 7.92 -1.86 33.85
N LEU A 41 7.53 -2.94 34.52
CA LEU A 41 7.12 -4.20 33.89
C LEU A 41 5.64 -4.25 33.57
N ASP A 42 4.85 -3.25 33.96
CA ASP A 42 3.44 -3.21 33.63
C ASP A 42 3.25 -2.74 32.17
N PRO A 43 2.77 -3.59 31.25
CA PRO A 43 2.55 -3.20 29.86
C PRO A 43 1.49 -2.10 29.72
N MET A 44 0.60 -1.93 30.69
CA MET A 44 -0.42 -0.87 30.68
C MET A 44 0.18 0.53 30.79
N ASN A 45 1.43 0.65 31.26
CA ASN A 45 2.15 1.92 31.36
C ASN A 45 2.65 2.47 30.01
N TYR A 46 2.62 1.67 28.94
CA TYR A 46 3.18 2.07 27.66
C TYR A 46 2.10 2.25 26.59
N LYS A 47 2.34 3.19 25.68
CA LYS A 47 1.62 3.33 24.42
C LYS A 47 2.01 2.17 23.49
N GLY A 48 1.13 1.81 22.55
CA GLY A 48 1.46 0.81 21.53
C GLY A 48 2.61 1.27 20.64
N ALA A 49 3.37 0.32 20.07
CA ALA A 49 4.34 0.60 19.03
C ALA A 49 3.58 1.04 17.78
N SER A 50 3.39 2.35 17.57
CA SER A 50 2.43 2.83 16.56
C SER A 50 3.06 3.31 15.25
N ILE A 51 4.25 3.91 15.27
CA ILE A 51 4.82 4.63 14.10
C ILE A 51 6.25 4.23 13.74
N GLY A 52 6.73 3.08 14.23
CA GLY A 52 8.00 2.49 13.80
C GLY A 52 9.20 3.44 13.86
N TYR A 53 9.88 3.60 12.72
CA TYR A 53 11.14 4.34 12.65
C TYR A 53 11.05 5.84 12.93
N ASN A 54 9.88 6.45 12.78
CA ASN A 54 9.68 7.86 13.17
C ASN A 54 9.93 8.05 14.68
N ASN A 55 9.63 7.04 15.49
CA ASN A 55 10.00 7.04 16.91
C ASN A 55 11.46 6.60 17.13
N VAL A 56 11.99 5.66 16.34
CA VAL A 56 13.37 5.16 16.51
C VAL A 56 14.38 6.30 16.43
N ILE A 57 14.24 7.21 15.47
CA ILE A 57 15.19 8.31 15.26
C ILE A 57 15.23 9.31 16.43
N ASN A 58 14.18 9.34 17.26
CA ASN A 58 14.08 10.24 18.42
C ASN A 58 14.38 9.53 19.75
N HIS A 59 14.11 8.23 19.85
CA HIS A 59 14.10 7.51 21.13
C HIS A 59 15.09 6.34 21.22
N LYS A 60 15.59 5.84 20.08
CA LYS A 60 16.56 4.72 20.00
C LYS A 60 17.79 5.13 19.20
N THR A 61 18.35 6.31 19.47
CA THR A 61 19.52 6.82 18.71
C THR A 61 20.77 5.95 18.83
N HIS A 62 20.88 5.16 19.90
CA HIS A 62 21.91 4.12 20.04
C HIS A 62 21.87 3.09 18.90
N LEU A 63 20.68 2.77 18.40
CA LEU A 63 20.49 1.80 17.31
C LEU A 63 21.16 2.29 16.03
N ILE A 64 21.02 3.58 15.69
CA ILE A 64 21.64 4.18 14.51
C ILE A 64 23.17 4.14 14.62
N ASN A 65 23.72 4.42 15.81
CA ASN A 65 25.15 4.34 16.07
C ASN A 65 25.68 2.91 15.97
N TRP A 66 24.90 1.93 16.46
CA TRP A 66 25.24 0.51 16.34
C TRP A 66 25.22 0.06 14.87
N VAL A 67 24.17 0.42 14.11
CA VAL A 67 24.08 0.17 12.67
C VAL A 67 25.32 0.70 11.94
N LYS A 68 25.74 1.94 12.22
CA LYS A 68 26.94 2.53 11.63
C LYS A 68 28.22 1.75 11.93
N THR A 69 28.32 1.17 13.12
CA THR A 69 29.43 0.29 13.48
C THR A 69 29.35 -1.02 12.67
N ILE A 70 28.19 -1.65 12.61
CA ILE A 70 28.00 -2.92 11.90
C ILE A 70 28.26 -2.77 10.40
N THR A 71 27.77 -1.72 9.76
CA THR A 71 27.99 -1.47 8.32
C THR A 71 29.45 -1.22 7.99
N LYS A 72 30.18 -0.51 8.87
CA LYS A 72 31.63 -0.30 8.74
C LYS A 72 32.37 -1.63 8.82
N GLU A 73 32.02 -2.49 9.77
CA GLU A 73 32.62 -3.80 9.92
C GLU A 73 32.26 -4.75 8.78
N ALA A 74 31.01 -4.74 8.31
CA ALA A 74 30.58 -5.49 7.13
C ALA A 74 31.43 -5.12 5.92
N LYS A 75 31.67 -3.81 5.70
CA LYS A 75 32.52 -3.34 4.60
C LYS A 75 33.99 -3.77 4.78
N ARG A 76 34.54 -3.66 6.00
CA ARG A 76 35.92 -4.08 6.31
C ARG A 76 36.13 -5.58 6.08
N LEU A 77 35.12 -6.38 6.38
CA LEU A 77 35.15 -7.85 6.28
C LEU A 77 34.57 -8.38 4.96
N ASN A 78 34.25 -7.50 4.01
CA ASN A 78 33.64 -7.84 2.72
C ASN A 78 32.38 -8.71 2.84
N LYS A 79 31.48 -8.32 3.75
CA LYS A 79 30.19 -8.96 4.02
C LYS A 79 29.07 -8.26 3.26
N THR A 80 28.17 -9.04 2.66
CA THR A 80 26.86 -8.57 2.22
C THR A 80 25.96 -8.46 3.44
N LEU A 81 25.48 -7.25 3.74
CA LEU A 81 24.64 -6.95 4.89
C LEU A 81 23.19 -6.72 4.43
N ILE A 82 22.27 -7.55 4.90
CA ILE A 82 20.84 -7.38 4.68
C ILE A 82 20.20 -6.98 6.01
N ALA A 83 19.68 -5.76 6.10
CA ALA A 83 18.90 -5.35 7.26
C ALA A 83 17.45 -5.79 7.09
N PHE A 84 16.79 -6.12 8.20
CA PHE A 84 15.36 -6.37 8.20
C PHE A 84 14.73 -5.94 9.52
N SER A 85 13.46 -5.54 9.46
CA SER A 85 12.68 -5.17 10.63
C SER A 85 11.18 -5.28 10.36
N HIS A 86 10.39 -5.06 11.41
CA HIS A 86 8.95 -5.06 11.27
C HIS A 86 8.46 -3.88 10.41
N TYR A 87 8.95 -2.66 10.66
CA TYR A 87 8.45 -1.43 10.03
C TYR A 87 9.25 -1.02 8.77
N PRO A 88 8.63 -0.32 7.80
CA PRO A 88 9.33 0.33 6.68
C PRO A 88 10.36 1.37 7.13
N MET A 89 11.41 1.58 6.32
CA MET A 89 12.30 2.75 6.42
C MET A 89 12.05 3.81 5.34
N VAL A 90 11.27 3.50 4.31
CA VAL A 90 10.93 4.37 3.18
C VAL A 90 9.41 4.42 3.04
N ASP A 91 8.90 5.46 2.39
CA ASP A 91 7.54 5.51 1.87
C ASP A 91 7.15 4.19 1.18
N PHE A 92 5.89 3.80 1.36
CA PHE A 92 5.35 2.52 0.92
C PHE A 92 4.04 2.67 0.11
N ASN A 93 3.82 3.89 -0.38
CA ASN A 93 2.67 4.35 -1.14
C ASN A 93 3.16 4.96 -2.48
N ASP A 94 4.27 4.51 -3.05
CA ASP A 94 4.81 5.01 -4.33
C ASP A 94 4.92 6.54 -4.41
N ASP A 95 5.36 7.16 -3.32
CA ASP A 95 5.49 8.62 -3.17
C ASP A 95 4.16 9.39 -3.28
N ALA A 96 3.02 8.69 -3.13
CA ALA A 96 1.69 9.29 -3.14
C ALA A 96 1.22 9.76 -1.75
N SER A 97 2.03 9.64 -0.70
CA SER A 97 1.61 9.91 0.70
C SER A 97 1.07 11.32 0.94
N GLU A 98 1.66 12.36 0.34
CA GLU A 98 1.13 13.72 0.44
C GLU A 98 -0.21 13.88 -0.29
N ASN A 99 -0.36 13.24 -1.45
CA ASN A 99 -1.64 13.22 -2.18
C ASN A 99 -2.71 12.44 -1.42
N LEU A 100 -2.36 11.31 -0.79
CA LEU A 100 -3.25 10.51 0.05
C LEU A 100 -3.72 11.32 1.27
N LYS A 101 -2.83 12.10 1.88
CA LYS A 101 -3.18 12.99 3.01
C LYS A 101 -4.20 14.06 2.61
N SER A 102 -4.05 14.64 1.43
CA SER A 102 -5.07 15.54 0.84
C SER A 102 -6.37 14.78 0.56
N PHE A 103 -6.27 13.62 -0.08
CA PHE A 103 -7.41 12.84 -0.54
C PHE A 103 -8.30 12.37 0.62
N PHE A 104 -7.73 11.90 1.73
CA PHE A 104 -8.46 11.40 2.91
C PHE A 104 -8.74 12.46 4.00
N ASP A 105 -8.45 13.73 3.73
CA ASP A 105 -8.62 14.84 4.67
C ASP A 105 -7.89 14.63 6.01
N GLY A 106 -6.60 14.31 5.93
CA GLY A 106 -5.71 14.23 7.08
C GLY A 106 -4.99 12.90 7.23
N ASN A 107 -4.67 12.57 8.47
CA ASN A 107 -3.80 11.45 8.82
C ASN A 107 -4.61 10.17 9.02
N LYS A 108 -5.25 9.72 7.94
CA LYS A 108 -5.98 8.44 7.88
C LYS A 108 -5.16 7.41 7.11
N TRP A 109 -5.70 6.22 6.86
CA TRP A 109 -5.03 5.24 6.01
C TRP A 109 -3.61 4.82 6.48
N GLN A 110 -3.38 4.83 7.80
CA GLN A 110 -2.07 4.52 8.39
C GLN A 110 -0.95 5.48 7.96
N LEU A 111 -1.28 6.68 7.47
CA LEU A 111 -0.29 7.68 7.04
C LEU A 111 0.64 8.11 8.18
N GLU A 112 0.24 7.97 9.45
CA GLU A 112 1.10 8.20 10.61
C GLU A 112 2.31 7.27 10.66
N ARG A 113 2.24 6.13 9.96
CA ARG A 113 3.29 5.11 9.92
C ARG A 113 4.26 5.29 8.75
N VAL A 114 3.95 6.19 7.82
CA VAL A 114 4.85 6.50 6.70
C VAL A 114 6.13 7.09 7.29
N PRO A 115 7.30 6.48 7.03
CA PRO A 115 8.56 7.00 7.55
C PRO A 115 8.85 8.39 6.98
N GLU A 116 9.29 9.31 7.82
CA GLU A 116 9.81 10.60 7.36
C GLU A 116 11.06 10.36 6.48
N GLU A 117 11.29 11.20 5.47
CA GLU A 117 12.50 11.14 4.62
C GLU A 117 13.80 11.13 5.43
N LYS A 118 13.78 11.75 6.62
CA LYS A 118 14.90 11.76 7.54
C LYS A 118 15.29 10.36 8.02
N VAL A 119 14.33 9.45 8.18
CA VAL A 119 14.58 8.03 8.50
C VAL A 119 15.45 7.41 7.42
N ALA A 120 14.99 7.43 6.17
CA ALA A 120 15.71 6.85 5.04
C ALA A 120 17.13 7.44 4.92
N GLN A 121 17.25 8.77 5.06
CA GLN A 121 18.54 9.46 5.01
C GLN A 121 19.49 9.00 6.12
N LEU A 122 19.02 8.90 7.37
CA LEU A 122 19.86 8.50 8.51
C LEU A 122 20.39 7.07 8.38
N PHE A 123 19.54 6.13 7.95
CA PHE A 123 19.96 4.73 7.80
C PHE A 123 20.81 4.50 6.54
N ALA A 124 20.53 5.21 5.44
CA ALA A 124 21.43 5.24 4.29
C ALA A 124 22.79 5.84 4.67
N ASP A 125 22.81 6.90 5.49
CA ASP A 125 24.04 7.51 5.96
C ASP A 125 24.84 6.61 6.90
N ALA A 126 24.13 5.83 7.71
CA ALA A 126 24.71 4.78 8.54
C ALA A 126 25.21 3.60 7.72
N GLY A 127 24.90 3.51 6.42
CA GLY A 127 25.46 2.52 5.49
C GLY A 127 24.55 1.33 5.18
N ILE A 128 23.26 1.40 5.54
CA ILE A 128 22.27 0.41 5.08
C ILE A 128 21.90 0.70 3.64
N THR A 129 22.03 -0.29 2.77
CA THR A 129 21.58 -0.21 1.37
C THR A 129 20.33 -1.04 1.11
N ILE A 130 20.20 -2.21 1.75
CA ILE A 130 19.05 -3.11 1.59
C ILE A 130 18.35 -3.28 2.93
N HIS A 131 17.05 -3.01 2.94
CA HIS A 131 16.18 -3.23 4.09
C HIS A 131 14.93 -4.03 3.69
N ILE A 132 14.62 -5.09 4.44
CA ILE A 132 13.41 -5.89 4.27
C ILE A 132 12.42 -5.56 5.38
N ALA A 133 11.24 -5.10 5.00
CA ALA A 133 10.18 -4.67 5.89
C ALA A 133 8.94 -5.56 5.78
N GLY A 134 8.09 -5.50 6.80
CA GLY A 134 6.75 -6.07 6.81
C GLY A 134 5.76 -5.08 7.41
N HIS A 135 4.97 -5.53 8.38
CA HIS A 135 3.97 -4.74 9.16
C HIS A 135 2.78 -4.21 8.36
N MET A 136 3.03 -3.56 7.22
CA MET A 136 1.99 -2.91 6.41
C MET A 136 1.11 -3.92 5.65
N HIS A 137 1.56 -5.17 5.52
CA HIS A 137 0.87 -6.24 4.79
C HIS A 137 0.67 -5.94 3.30
N ILE A 138 1.69 -5.33 2.69
CA ILE A 138 1.70 -4.90 1.28
C ILE A 138 2.92 -5.49 0.56
N ASN A 139 2.78 -5.74 -0.73
CA ASN A 139 3.89 -6.02 -1.63
C ASN A 139 4.29 -4.71 -2.31
N ASP A 140 5.51 -4.23 -2.07
CA ASP A 140 5.99 -2.95 -2.62
C ASP A 140 7.53 -2.85 -2.52
N THR A 141 8.13 -1.92 -3.26
CA THR A 141 9.55 -1.57 -3.16
C THR A 141 9.72 -0.05 -3.16
N GLY A 142 10.18 0.53 -2.05
CA GLY A 142 10.57 1.94 -1.96
C GLY A 142 12.07 2.14 -2.18
N VAL A 143 12.47 3.18 -2.92
CA VAL A 143 13.88 3.54 -3.13
C VAL A 143 14.13 5.00 -2.83
N ARG A 144 15.24 5.28 -2.14
CA ARG A 144 15.79 6.64 -2.00
C ARG A 144 17.24 6.65 -2.41
N THR A 145 17.61 7.68 -3.17
CA THR A 145 19.00 7.98 -3.53
C THR A 145 19.37 9.34 -2.97
N PHE A 146 20.46 9.39 -2.22
CA PHE A 146 20.97 10.55 -1.53
C PHE A 146 22.32 11.00 -2.14
N PRO A 147 22.82 12.21 -1.81
CA PRO A 147 24.10 12.68 -2.30
C PRO A 147 25.24 11.69 -2.06
N LYS A 148 26.25 11.71 -2.96
CA LYS A 148 27.41 10.80 -2.96
C LYS A 148 27.07 9.32 -3.25
N GLY A 149 25.94 9.08 -3.92
CA GLY A 149 25.57 7.74 -4.42
C GLY A 149 25.14 6.77 -3.32
N LYS A 150 24.73 7.27 -2.15
CA LYS A 150 24.14 6.44 -1.11
C LYS A 150 22.68 6.18 -1.48
N SER A 151 22.26 4.92 -1.39
CA SER A 151 20.88 4.55 -1.66
C SER A 151 20.36 3.63 -0.58
N LEU A 152 19.04 3.65 -0.38
CA LEU A 152 18.30 2.72 0.46
C LEU A 152 17.17 2.12 -0.35
N VAL A 153 17.18 0.80 -0.49
CA VAL A 153 16.09 0.01 -1.06
C VAL A 153 15.35 -0.65 0.09
N ASN A 154 14.08 -0.29 0.25
CA ASN A 154 13.17 -0.88 1.23
C ASN A 154 12.18 -1.81 0.52
N ILE A 155 12.31 -3.11 0.74
CA ILE A 155 11.42 -4.11 0.17
C ILE A 155 10.31 -4.41 1.18
N GLN A 156 9.06 -4.10 0.84
CA GLN A 156 7.89 -4.53 1.61
C GLN A 156 7.49 -5.95 1.21
N THR A 157 7.54 -6.85 2.19
CA THR A 157 7.14 -8.24 1.96
C THR A 157 5.64 -8.37 2.18
N PRO A 158 4.88 -8.96 1.23
CA PRO A 158 3.46 -9.22 1.42
C PRO A 158 3.25 -10.10 2.65
N SER A 159 2.11 -9.90 3.32
CA SER A 159 1.74 -10.75 4.44
C SER A 159 1.10 -12.02 3.91
N ILE A 160 1.48 -13.17 4.47
CA ILE A 160 0.77 -14.42 4.22
C ILE A 160 -0.69 -14.38 4.71
N ALA A 161 -1.09 -13.40 5.53
CA ALA A 161 -2.43 -13.28 6.10
C ALA A 161 -3.31 -12.21 5.41
N ALA A 162 -2.82 -11.57 4.35
CA ALA A 162 -3.56 -10.52 3.64
C ALA A 162 -3.49 -10.75 2.12
N TYR A 163 -4.41 -10.13 1.38
CA TYR A 163 -4.37 -10.15 -0.08
C TYR A 163 -3.20 -9.30 -0.60
N ILE A 164 -2.38 -9.74 -1.57
CA ILE A 164 -2.23 -11.13 -2.06
C ILE A 164 -1.24 -11.86 -1.13
N PRO A 165 -1.59 -13.04 -0.60
CA PRO A 165 -0.70 -13.75 0.32
C PRO A 165 0.55 -14.21 -0.43
N GLY A 166 1.72 -14.01 0.16
CA GLY A 166 2.98 -14.31 -0.51
C GLY A 166 4.19 -14.19 0.39
N TYR A 167 5.35 -14.55 -0.16
CA TYR A 167 6.66 -14.35 0.45
C TYR A 167 7.67 -13.98 -0.63
N LYS A 168 8.81 -13.41 -0.23
CA LYS A 168 9.91 -13.05 -1.15
C LYS A 168 11.10 -13.98 -0.95
N ILE A 169 11.73 -14.36 -2.06
CA ILE A 169 13.01 -15.08 -2.09
C ILE A 169 14.08 -14.11 -2.55
N LEU A 170 15.14 -13.96 -1.75
CA LEU A 170 16.31 -13.17 -2.10
C LEU A 170 17.46 -14.11 -2.47
N LYS A 171 17.92 -14.03 -3.72
CA LYS A 171 19.08 -14.75 -4.21
C LYS A 171 20.27 -13.80 -4.33
N ILE A 172 21.18 -13.90 -3.37
CA ILE A 172 22.41 -13.11 -3.32
C ILE A 172 23.42 -13.73 -4.30
N LYS A 173 23.85 -12.94 -5.30
CA LYS A 173 24.77 -13.36 -6.35
C LYS A 173 26.18 -12.81 -6.09
N PRO A 174 27.24 -13.50 -6.55
CA PRO A 174 28.62 -13.02 -6.42
C PRO A 174 28.91 -11.67 -7.11
N SER A 175 28.08 -11.26 -8.07
CA SER A 175 28.22 -10.03 -8.87
C SER A 175 27.70 -8.76 -8.18
N ASN A 176 27.64 -8.72 -6.84
CA ASN A 176 26.97 -7.65 -6.07
C ASN A 176 25.51 -7.44 -6.48
N GLN A 177 24.84 -8.51 -6.91
CA GLN A 177 23.45 -8.47 -7.33
C GLN A 177 22.59 -9.29 -6.38
N ILE A 178 21.42 -8.79 -6.06
CA ILE A 178 20.40 -9.54 -5.33
C ILE A 178 19.19 -9.65 -6.25
N GLU A 179 18.85 -10.88 -6.62
CA GLU A 179 17.61 -11.15 -7.34
C GLU A 179 16.50 -11.38 -6.31
N VAL A 180 15.39 -10.67 -6.47
CA VAL A 180 14.21 -10.72 -5.63
C VAL A 180 13.10 -11.32 -6.46
N ASN A 181 12.50 -12.40 -5.96
CA ASN A 181 11.35 -13.06 -6.57
C ASN A 181 10.22 -13.13 -5.55
N THR A 182 9.01 -12.70 -5.93
CA THR A 182 7.83 -12.76 -5.08
C THR A 182 6.98 -13.97 -5.44
N VAL A 183 6.83 -14.88 -4.49
CA VAL A 183 6.02 -16.09 -4.66
C VAL A 183 4.66 -15.87 -4.02
N THR A 184 3.62 -15.88 -4.83
CA THR A 184 2.23 -15.82 -4.36
C THR A 184 1.76 -17.19 -3.87
N ILE A 185 1.00 -17.18 -2.77
CA ILE A 185 0.41 -18.38 -2.17
C ILE A 185 -1.02 -18.53 -2.71
N ASN A 186 -1.18 -19.37 -3.72
CA ASN A 186 -2.48 -19.57 -4.35
C ASN A 186 -3.32 -20.66 -3.65
N SER A 187 -2.68 -21.76 -3.24
CA SER A 187 -3.36 -22.89 -2.59
C SER A 187 -2.64 -23.27 -1.31
N VAL A 188 -3.41 -23.47 -0.23
CA VAL A 188 -2.93 -23.94 1.05
C VAL A 188 -3.73 -25.19 1.41
N PRO A 189 -3.10 -26.37 1.57
CA PRO A 189 -3.80 -27.59 1.95
C PRO A 189 -4.61 -27.38 3.24
N ASN A 190 -5.87 -27.77 3.21
CA ASN A 190 -6.79 -27.67 4.35
C ASN A 190 -6.90 -26.23 4.93
N PHE A 191 -6.82 -25.20 4.10
CA PHE A 191 -6.95 -23.79 4.55
C PHE A 191 -8.26 -23.50 5.31
N ASN A 192 -9.29 -24.31 5.06
CA ASN A 192 -10.61 -24.22 5.67
C ASN A 192 -10.74 -24.99 7.00
N ASN A 193 -9.66 -25.59 7.53
CA ASN A 193 -9.70 -26.38 8.78
C ASN A 193 -10.32 -25.62 9.97
N LEU A 194 -10.16 -24.30 10.01
CA LEU A 194 -10.68 -23.45 11.08
C LEU A 194 -12.10 -22.91 10.83
N PHE A 195 -12.74 -23.23 9.70
CA PHE A 195 -14.07 -22.70 9.36
C PHE A 195 -15.13 -23.10 10.39
N SER A 196 -15.02 -24.28 10.99
CA SER A 196 -15.90 -24.70 12.07
C SER A 196 -15.80 -23.82 13.33
N LEU A 197 -14.64 -23.18 13.58
CA LEU A 197 -14.48 -22.23 14.67
C LEU A 197 -15.08 -20.87 14.31
N TYR A 198 -14.90 -20.41 13.08
CA TYR A 198 -15.56 -19.20 12.59
C TYR A 198 -17.09 -19.36 12.56
N GLU A 199 -17.60 -20.56 12.25
CA GLU A 199 -19.03 -20.87 12.34
C GLU A 199 -19.55 -20.72 13.77
N LYS A 200 -18.79 -21.17 14.78
CA LYS A 200 -19.14 -20.99 16.20
C LYS A 200 -19.16 -19.51 16.58
N GLU A 201 -18.16 -18.74 16.16
CA GLU A 201 -18.14 -17.28 16.38
C GLU A 201 -19.34 -16.60 15.72
N TYR A 202 -19.63 -16.92 14.46
CA TYR A 202 -20.75 -16.35 13.71
C TYR A 202 -22.09 -16.60 14.42
N ASN A 203 -22.32 -17.85 14.84
CA ASN A 203 -23.54 -18.22 15.57
C ASN A 203 -23.61 -17.53 16.93
N TYR A 204 -22.49 -17.40 17.65
CA TYR A 204 -22.43 -16.64 18.89
C TYR A 204 -22.80 -15.17 18.68
N LEU A 205 -22.22 -14.49 17.68
CA LEU A 205 -22.53 -13.10 17.35
C LEU A 205 -24.01 -12.92 16.99
N LYS A 206 -24.55 -13.83 16.18
CA LYS A 206 -25.97 -13.83 15.77
C LYS A 206 -26.91 -14.02 16.95
N GLN A 207 -26.65 -14.98 17.85
CA GLN A 207 -27.45 -15.24 19.05
C GLN A 207 -27.46 -14.04 20.00
N HIS A 208 -26.32 -13.34 20.12
CA HIS A 208 -26.17 -12.18 21.00
C HIS A 208 -26.50 -10.84 20.32
N LYS A 209 -27.10 -10.87 19.12
CA LYS A 209 -27.47 -9.67 18.33
C LYS A 209 -26.30 -8.69 18.14
N LYS A 210 -25.08 -9.21 17.99
CA LYS A 210 -23.88 -8.44 17.67
C LYS A 210 -23.72 -8.29 16.14
N PRO A 211 -22.95 -7.29 15.65
CA PRO A 211 -22.62 -7.19 14.24
C PRO A 211 -21.99 -8.49 13.72
N VAL A 212 -22.53 -9.01 12.61
CA VAL A 212 -22.02 -10.22 11.95
C VAL A 212 -21.28 -9.86 10.66
N TRP A 213 -20.22 -10.59 10.36
CA TRP A 213 -19.53 -10.51 9.07
C TRP A 213 -20.30 -11.28 7.98
N ASN A 214 -19.90 -11.19 6.71
CA ASN A 214 -20.61 -11.91 5.64
C ASN A 214 -20.21 -13.39 5.65
N HIS A 215 -21.19 -14.26 5.96
CA HIS A 215 -21.00 -15.70 6.11
C HIS A 215 -20.45 -16.41 4.87
N ASP A 216 -20.70 -15.89 3.66
CA ASP A 216 -20.26 -16.50 2.41
C ASP A 216 -18.72 -16.59 2.28
N ILE A 217 -17.96 -15.88 3.13
CA ILE A 217 -16.51 -16.06 3.22
C ILE A 217 -16.12 -17.51 3.57
N LEU A 218 -16.98 -18.26 4.26
CA LEU A 218 -16.75 -19.68 4.58
C LEU A 218 -17.05 -20.62 3.40
N LYS A 219 -17.50 -20.09 2.25
CA LYS A 219 -17.76 -20.85 1.02
C LYS A 219 -16.66 -20.69 -0.02
N THR A 220 -15.59 -19.96 0.29
CA THR A 220 -14.47 -19.77 -0.65
C THR A 220 -13.74 -21.08 -0.91
N ASP A 221 -13.25 -21.28 -2.13
CA ASP A 221 -12.64 -22.55 -2.58
C ASP A 221 -11.11 -22.59 -2.37
N SER A 222 -10.48 -21.44 -2.13
CA SER A 222 -9.04 -21.33 -1.91
C SER A 222 -8.70 -20.27 -0.88
N TYR A 223 -7.47 -20.33 -0.34
CA TYR A 223 -6.95 -19.31 0.56
C TYR A 223 -6.80 -17.94 -0.12
N ARG A 224 -6.53 -17.93 -1.42
CA ARG A 224 -6.51 -16.72 -2.24
C ARG A 224 -7.91 -16.09 -2.34
N ASP A 225 -8.94 -16.90 -2.57
CA ASP A 225 -10.32 -16.41 -2.61
C ASP A 225 -10.77 -15.91 -1.24
N PHE A 226 -10.38 -16.58 -0.16
CA PHE A 226 -10.63 -16.15 1.21
C PHE A 226 -10.03 -14.76 1.50
N THR A 227 -8.75 -14.56 1.17
CA THR A 227 -8.07 -13.27 1.40
C THR A 227 -8.58 -12.17 0.47
N MET A 228 -8.91 -12.47 -0.78
CA MET A 228 -9.57 -11.55 -1.71
C MET A 228 -10.95 -11.12 -1.20
N PHE A 229 -11.76 -12.08 -0.75
CA PHE A 229 -13.08 -11.82 -0.17
C PHE A 229 -12.95 -10.94 1.08
N HIS A 230 -12.00 -11.25 1.96
CA HIS A 230 -11.70 -10.46 3.15
C HIS A 230 -11.34 -9.01 2.78
N LEU A 231 -10.44 -8.78 1.81
CA LEU A 231 -10.12 -7.43 1.35
C LEU A 231 -11.37 -6.71 0.82
N LYS A 232 -12.16 -7.37 -0.04
CA LYS A 232 -13.39 -6.78 -0.62
C LYS A 232 -14.37 -6.35 0.47
N LYS A 233 -14.48 -7.12 1.55
CA LYS A 233 -15.32 -6.76 2.71
C LYS A 233 -14.72 -5.62 3.52
N LEU A 234 -13.41 -5.62 3.79
CA LEU A 234 -12.73 -4.51 4.46
C LEU A 234 -12.94 -3.18 3.72
N VAL A 235 -12.78 -3.18 2.39
CA VAL A 235 -13.07 -2.01 1.56
C VAL A 235 -14.51 -1.54 1.79
N ARG A 236 -15.48 -2.46 1.67
CA ARG A 236 -16.90 -2.13 1.74
C ARG A 236 -17.36 -1.60 3.10
N ILE A 237 -16.90 -2.21 4.19
CA ILE A 237 -17.49 -2.00 5.54
C ILE A 237 -16.62 -1.17 6.47
N ARG A 238 -15.36 -0.93 6.11
CA ARG A 238 -14.40 -0.25 6.97
C ARG A 238 -13.74 0.89 6.23
N PHE A 239 -12.97 0.59 5.19
CA PHE A 239 -12.13 1.63 4.59
C PHE A 239 -12.96 2.73 3.90
N LEU A 240 -14.03 2.37 3.19
CA LEU A 240 -14.94 3.36 2.62
C LEU A 240 -15.65 4.19 3.70
N GLU A 241 -15.95 3.62 4.87
CA GLU A 241 -16.67 4.32 5.95
C GLU A 241 -15.74 5.22 6.76
N ASP A 242 -14.58 4.70 7.16
CA ASP A 242 -13.65 5.34 8.07
C ASP A 242 -12.77 6.38 7.35
N ASP A 243 -12.28 6.04 6.14
CA ASP A 243 -11.21 6.80 5.51
C ASP A 243 -11.73 7.80 4.46
N TRP A 244 -12.65 7.39 3.59
CA TRP A 244 -13.06 8.19 2.43
C TRP A 244 -13.91 9.41 2.79
N VAL A 245 -13.76 10.48 2.00
CA VAL A 245 -14.64 11.65 2.09
C VAL A 245 -16.07 11.24 1.74
N PRO A 246 -17.07 11.42 2.62
CA PRO A 246 -18.41 10.86 2.44
C PRO A 246 -19.07 11.23 1.11
N GLN A 247 -19.00 12.52 0.71
CA GLN A 247 -19.56 12.99 -0.55
C GLN A 247 -18.94 12.29 -1.77
N PHE A 248 -17.61 12.11 -1.76
CA PHE A 248 -16.91 11.46 -2.87
C PHE A 248 -17.14 9.95 -2.90
N LYS A 249 -17.19 9.30 -1.73
CA LYS A 249 -17.59 7.91 -1.58
C LYS A 249 -18.97 7.67 -2.21
N ASP A 250 -19.97 8.45 -1.81
CA ASP A 250 -21.34 8.27 -2.30
C ASP A 250 -21.44 8.53 -3.81
N PHE A 251 -20.69 9.51 -4.32
CA PHE A 251 -20.54 9.73 -5.76
C PHE A 251 -19.96 8.49 -6.46
N MET A 252 -18.82 7.97 -6.00
CA MET A 252 -18.18 6.81 -6.62
C MET A 252 -19.05 5.54 -6.57
N LEU A 253 -19.84 5.35 -5.50
CA LEU A 253 -20.74 4.20 -5.42
C LEU A 253 -21.95 4.28 -6.36
N ASN A 254 -22.24 5.47 -6.94
CA ASN A 254 -23.37 5.69 -7.84
C ASN A 254 -22.97 5.85 -9.32
N VAL A 255 -21.68 5.82 -9.66
CA VAL A 255 -21.20 5.95 -11.05
C VAL A 255 -20.88 4.59 -11.67
N THR A 256 -21.19 4.47 -12.96
CA THR A 256 -20.75 3.34 -13.81
C THR A 256 -19.41 3.65 -14.47
N GLY A 257 -18.72 2.63 -15.00
CA GLY A 257 -17.53 2.86 -15.84
C GLY A 257 -17.85 3.73 -17.07
N GLU A 258 -19.05 3.61 -17.64
CA GLU A 258 -19.52 4.48 -18.72
C GLU A 258 -19.62 5.93 -18.27
N ASP A 259 -20.14 6.18 -17.06
CA ASP A 259 -20.19 7.55 -16.52
C ASP A 259 -18.77 8.11 -16.39
N LEU A 260 -17.85 7.35 -15.79
CA LEU A 260 -16.46 7.76 -15.62
C LEU A 260 -15.76 8.08 -16.96
N LEU A 261 -16.03 7.32 -18.02
CA LEU A 261 -15.57 7.60 -19.38
C LEU A 261 -16.09 8.96 -19.92
N LEU A 262 -17.34 9.30 -19.60
CA LEU A 262 -18.05 10.44 -20.19
C LEU A 262 -17.86 11.75 -19.42
N LEU A 263 -17.67 11.70 -18.10
CA LEU A 263 -17.53 12.89 -17.24
C LEU A 263 -16.51 13.94 -17.74
N PRO A 264 -15.33 13.60 -18.32
CA PRO A 264 -14.39 14.58 -18.85
C PRO A 264 -14.95 15.47 -19.96
N PHE A 265 -15.98 15.00 -20.65
CA PHE A 265 -16.53 15.63 -21.84
C PHE A 265 -17.82 16.41 -21.57
N LEU A 266 -18.29 16.39 -20.32
CA LEU A 266 -19.42 17.19 -19.85
C LEU A 266 -18.99 18.62 -19.55
N ASP A 267 -20.00 19.50 -19.43
CA ASP A 267 -19.80 20.92 -19.15
C ASP A 267 -19.02 21.11 -17.83
N SER A 268 -18.05 22.03 -17.82
CA SER A 268 -17.22 22.30 -16.66
C SER A 268 -17.94 23.05 -15.54
N GLU A 269 -19.06 23.72 -15.83
CA GLU A 269 -19.77 24.59 -14.89
C GLU A 269 -20.82 23.86 -14.02
N VAL A 270 -21.24 22.65 -14.41
CA VAL A 270 -22.21 21.85 -13.64
C VAL A 270 -21.46 20.79 -12.83
N GLU A 271 -21.81 20.67 -11.55
CA GLU A 271 -21.24 19.66 -10.65
C GLU A 271 -21.52 18.23 -11.12
N PHE A 272 -20.55 17.33 -10.96
CA PHE A 272 -20.67 15.92 -11.34
C PHE A 272 -21.85 15.24 -10.66
N ASN A 273 -22.09 15.52 -9.38
CA ASN A 273 -23.21 14.92 -8.67
C ASN A 273 -24.56 15.30 -9.29
N THR A 274 -24.68 16.54 -9.77
CA THR A 274 -25.89 17.02 -10.47
C THR A 274 -26.11 16.26 -11.77
N PHE A 275 -25.05 16.04 -12.57
CA PHE A 275 -25.14 15.24 -13.78
C PHE A 275 -25.57 13.79 -13.52
N ILE A 276 -25.01 13.17 -12.48
CA ILE A 276 -25.30 11.76 -12.13
C ILE A 276 -26.72 11.60 -11.60
N ASN A 277 -27.19 12.50 -10.72
CA ASN A 277 -28.51 12.39 -10.09
C ASN A 277 -29.65 12.84 -11.02
N HIS A 278 -29.37 13.70 -12.00
CA HIS A 278 -30.39 14.28 -12.90
C HIS A 278 -30.13 14.00 -14.38
N LYS A 279 -29.64 12.80 -14.74
CA LYS A 279 -29.29 12.44 -16.14
C LYS A 279 -30.40 12.76 -17.16
N SER A 280 -31.67 12.65 -16.77
CA SER A 280 -32.83 12.92 -17.63
C SER A 280 -32.96 14.39 -18.05
N LEU A 281 -32.48 15.33 -17.24
CA LEU A 281 -32.47 16.77 -17.54
C LEU A 281 -31.34 17.16 -18.49
N TYR A 282 -30.23 16.41 -18.47
CA TYR A 282 -29.01 16.72 -19.23
C TYR A 282 -28.78 15.81 -20.45
N LYS A 283 -29.85 15.27 -21.05
CA LYS A 283 -29.76 14.31 -22.19
C LYS A 283 -28.89 14.81 -23.35
N SER A 284 -28.95 16.11 -23.66
CA SER A 284 -28.13 16.72 -24.73
C SER A 284 -26.65 16.69 -24.38
N ASN A 285 -26.28 17.09 -23.15
CA ASN A 285 -24.89 17.07 -22.67
C ASN A 285 -24.32 15.65 -22.69
N TRP A 286 -25.08 14.66 -22.18
CA TRP A 286 -24.66 13.26 -22.21
C TRP A 286 -24.51 12.71 -23.64
N LYS A 287 -25.39 13.11 -24.57
CA LYS A 287 -25.28 12.73 -25.99
C LYS A 287 -24.01 13.33 -26.63
N GLN A 288 -23.71 14.59 -26.34
CA GLN A 288 -22.50 15.26 -26.84
C GLN A 288 -21.23 14.65 -26.23
N ALA A 289 -21.21 14.41 -24.92
CA ALA A 289 -20.12 13.74 -24.23
C ALA A 289 -19.85 12.36 -24.82
N LYS A 290 -20.91 11.59 -25.13
CA LYS A 290 -20.81 10.29 -25.78
C LYS A 290 -20.20 10.38 -27.19
N THR A 291 -20.53 11.39 -27.97
CA THR A 291 -19.88 11.61 -29.27
C THR A 291 -18.39 11.92 -29.11
N LYS A 292 -18.02 12.80 -28.17
CA LYS A 292 -16.62 13.14 -27.88
C LYS A 292 -15.82 11.93 -27.38
N ALA A 293 -16.38 11.16 -26.45
CA ALA A 293 -15.76 9.94 -25.95
C ALA A 293 -15.56 8.90 -27.05
N LYS A 294 -16.54 8.70 -27.94
CA LYS A 294 -16.38 7.82 -29.10
C LYS A 294 -15.25 8.26 -30.02
N LEU A 295 -15.07 9.58 -30.23
CA LEU A 295 -13.95 10.11 -31.00
C LEU A 295 -12.61 9.85 -30.29
N ALA A 296 -12.54 10.08 -28.98
CA ALA A 296 -11.33 9.82 -28.19
C ALA A 296 -10.92 8.34 -28.19
N LEU A 297 -11.89 7.42 -28.28
CA LEU A 297 -11.64 5.98 -28.36
C LEU A 297 -11.22 5.49 -29.75
N LYS A 298 -11.42 6.27 -30.84
CA LYS A 298 -11.07 5.83 -32.21
C LYS A 298 -9.59 5.52 -32.39
N GLU A 299 -8.73 6.24 -31.67
CA GLU A 299 -7.27 6.09 -31.72
C GLU A 299 -6.76 5.05 -30.69
N THR A 300 -7.64 4.15 -30.23
CA THR A 300 -7.34 3.16 -29.19
C THR A 300 -7.95 1.80 -29.54
N ASP A 301 -7.45 0.74 -28.89
CA ASP A 301 -8.03 -0.61 -28.99
C ASP A 301 -9.28 -0.80 -28.10
N TYR A 302 -9.76 0.27 -27.45
CA TYR A 302 -10.86 0.21 -26.50
C TYR A 302 -12.18 0.63 -27.14
N THR A 303 -13.25 0.00 -26.66
CA THR A 303 -14.61 0.27 -27.11
C THR A 303 -15.45 0.81 -25.96
N PHE A 304 -16.56 1.45 -26.31
CA PHE A 304 -17.54 1.90 -25.32
C PHE A 304 -18.10 0.74 -24.46
N GLN A 305 -18.11 -0.49 -24.98
CA GLN A 305 -18.59 -1.66 -24.26
C GLN A 305 -17.66 -2.06 -23.11
N ASP A 306 -16.36 -1.76 -23.22
CA ASP A 306 -15.36 -2.07 -22.19
C ASP A 306 -15.58 -1.29 -20.88
N PHE A 307 -16.39 -0.23 -20.91
CA PHE A 307 -16.72 0.60 -19.75
C PHE A 307 -18.05 0.20 -19.09
N LYS A 308 -18.79 -0.77 -19.65
CA LYS A 308 -20.09 -1.23 -19.11
C LYS A 308 -19.98 -2.33 -18.07
N SER A 309 -18.88 -3.07 -18.06
CA SER A 309 -18.73 -4.27 -17.23
C SER A 309 -18.32 -3.98 -15.78
N TRP A 310 -18.09 -2.71 -15.44
CA TRP A 310 -17.60 -2.30 -14.13
C TRP A 310 -18.19 -0.96 -13.70
N ASN A 311 -18.12 -0.68 -12.41
CA ASN A 311 -18.63 0.55 -11.78
C ASN A 311 -17.60 1.16 -10.83
N GLY A 312 -17.96 2.28 -10.19
CA GLY A 312 -17.05 2.97 -9.28
C GLY A 312 -16.58 2.13 -8.08
N PHE A 313 -17.38 1.19 -7.57
CA PHE A 313 -16.92 0.27 -6.54
C PHE A 313 -15.83 -0.69 -7.05
N ASP A 314 -15.93 -1.15 -8.31
CA ASP A 314 -14.93 -2.06 -8.87
C ASP A 314 -13.55 -1.37 -8.98
N ILE A 315 -13.49 -0.14 -9.51
CA ILE A 315 -12.22 0.61 -9.56
C ILE A 315 -11.69 0.97 -8.17
N ILE A 316 -12.57 1.22 -7.19
CA ILE A 316 -12.16 1.41 -5.79
C ILE A 316 -11.54 0.12 -5.26
N PHE A 317 -12.19 -1.02 -5.45
CA PHE A 317 -11.66 -2.29 -5.00
C PHE A 317 -10.29 -2.58 -5.63
N ASP A 318 -10.13 -2.25 -6.92
CA ASP A 318 -8.89 -2.45 -7.67
C ASP A 318 -7.77 -1.52 -7.20
N PHE A 319 -8.11 -0.30 -6.79
CA PHE A 319 -7.18 0.60 -6.12
C PHE A 319 -6.59 -0.05 -4.85
N TYR A 320 -7.41 -0.70 -4.02
CA TYR A 320 -6.90 -1.44 -2.87
C TYR A 320 -6.16 -2.71 -3.25
N ARG A 321 -6.58 -3.40 -4.32
CA ARG A 321 -5.86 -4.59 -4.81
C ARG A 321 -4.43 -4.22 -5.20
N VAL A 322 -4.26 -3.12 -5.94
CA VAL A 322 -2.93 -2.59 -6.33
C VAL A 322 -2.20 -2.02 -5.13
N ARG A 323 -2.84 -1.27 -4.24
CA ARG A 323 -2.21 -0.79 -3.00
C ARG A 323 -1.57 -1.92 -2.18
N ASN A 324 -2.24 -3.07 -2.15
CA ASN A 324 -1.82 -4.21 -1.36
C ASN A 324 -0.81 -5.13 -2.06
N ALA A 325 -0.93 -5.29 -3.38
CA ALA A 325 -0.18 -6.32 -4.10
C ALA A 325 0.66 -5.77 -5.27
N ASP A 326 0.57 -4.48 -5.55
CA ASP A 326 1.24 -3.79 -6.66
C ASP A 326 1.02 -4.56 -7.98
N ILE A 327 2.07 -4.82 -8.75
CA ILE A 327 2.01 -5.48 -10.05
C ILE A 327 1.39 -6.88 -9.99
N LEU A 328 1.43 -7.55 -8.84
CA LEU A 328 0.80 -8.86 -8.65
C LEU A 328 -0.73 -8.79 -8.80
N ALA A 329 -1.34 -7.64 -8.48
CA ALA A 329 -2.77 -7.44 -8.63
C ALA A 329 -3.22 -7.42 -10.10
N VAL A 330 -2.32 -7.14 -11.04
CA VAL A 330 -2.65 -7.06 -12.48
C VAL A 330 -3.20 -8.40 -13.00
N ASN A 331 -2.74 -9.53 -12.47
CA ASN A 331 -3.26 -10.84 -12.84
C ASN A 331 -4.73 -11.03 -12.41
N ASP A 332 -5.14 -10.43 -11.28
CA ASP A 332 -6.51 -10.52 -10.77
C ASP A 332 -7.43 -9.43 -11.32
N ILE A 333 -6.88 -8.29 -11.72
CA ILE A 333 -7.64 -7.18 -12.34
C ILE A 333 -7.79 -7.40 -13.85
N GLY A 334 -6.77 -7.99 -14.48
CA GLY A 334 -6.66 -8.17 -15.92
C GLY A 334 -5.92 -7.00 -16.58
N ALA A 335 -4.94 -7.32 -17.43
CA ALA A 335 -4.12 -6.32 -18.13
C ALA A 335 -4.94 -5.32 -18.94
N LYS A 336 -6.03 -5.76 -19.58
CA LYS A 336 -6.95 -4.88 -20.32
C LYS A 336 -7.60 -3.84 -19.41
N GLN A 337 -8.05 -4.24 -18.21
CA GLN A 337 -8.70 -3.35 -17.26
C GLN A 337 -7.71 -2.31 -16.70
N ILE A 338 -6.48 -2.72 -16.40
CA ILE A 338 -5.40 -1.80 -16.01
C ILE A 338 -5.10 -0.79 -17.11
N ALA A 339 -5.06 -1.24 -18.37
CA ALA A 339 -4.80 -0.38 -19.51
C ALA A 339 -5.95 0.63 -19.74
N LEU A 340 -7.21 0.22 -19.52
CA LEU A 340 -8.38 1.11 -19.50
C LEU A 340 -8.26 2.17 -18.40
N TYR A 341 -7.86 1.79 -17.18
CA TYR A 341 -7.63 2.74 -16.08
C TYR A 341 -6.53 3.75 -16.44
N LYS A 342 -5.36 3.30 -16.90
CA LYS A 342 -4.27 4.21 -17.31
C LYS A 342 -4.70 5.19 -18.40
N TRP A 343 -5.48 4.71 -19.39
CA TRP A 343 -6.04 5.57 -20.43
C TRP A 343 -7.03 6.60 -19.86
N LEU A 344 -7.93 6.16 -18.98
CA LEU A 344 -8.93 7.01 -18.33
C LEU A 344 -8.26 8.14 -17.54
N PHE A 345 -7.23 7.84 -16.76
CA PHE A 345 -6.49 8.81 -15.95
C PHE A 345 -5.81 9.87 -16.82
N LYS A 346 -5.15 9.45 -17.90
CA LYS A 346 -4.51 10.35 -18.86
C LYS A 346 -5.53 11.25 -19.56
N ASN A 347 -6.66 10.69 -19.98
CA ASN A 347 -7.71 11.46 -20.64
C ASN A 347 -8.37 12.48 -19.68
N TYR A 348 -8.55 12.13 -18.41
CA TYR A 348 -9.09 13.03 -17.39
C TYR A 348 -8.18 14.25 -17.17
N LYS A 349 -6.86 14.01 -17.02
CA LYS A 349 -5.86 15.06 -16.81
C LYS A 349 -5.80 16.08 -17.96
N ASN A 350 -6.02 15.63 -19.19
CA ASN A 350 -5.94 16.51 -20.36
C ASN A 350 -7.19 17.38 -20.56
N ASN A 351 -8.34 16.95 -20.06
CA ASN A 351 -9.62 17.60 -20.35
C ASN A 351 -10.18 18.42 -19.18
N LEU A 352 -9.58 18.35 -17.99
CA LEU A 352 -10.06 19.08 -16.82
C LEU A 352 -8.98 20.01 -16.25
N THR A 353 -9.41 21.20 -15.84
CA THR A 353 -8.56 22.21 -15.19
C THR A 353 -8.76 22.18 -13.68
N TYR A 354 -7.67 22.37 -12.92
CA TYR A 354 -7.66 22.34 -11.44
C TYR A 354 -8.45 23.49 -10.78
N LYS A 355 -8.84 24.53 -11.54
CA LYS A 355 -9.69 25.62 -11.05
C LYS A 355 -11.17 25.24 -11.12
N ASN A 356 -11.59 24.28 -10.31
CA ASN A 356 -12.99 23.90 -10.21
C ASN A 356 -13.43 23.87 -8.75
N THR A 357 -14.63 24.38 -8.44
CA THR A 357 -15.22 24.36 -7.09
C THR A 357 -15.91 23.04 -6.75
N ASP A 358 -16.10 22.14 -7.72
CA ASP A 358 -16.70 20.81 -7.52
C ASP A 358 -15.72 19.86 -6.81
N LEU A 359 -16.05 19.50 -5.56
CA LEU A 359 -15.30 18.56 -4.73
C LEU A 359 -15.12 17.19 -5.40
N ASN A 360 -16.15 16.65 -6.05
CA ASN A 360 -16.07 15.32 -6.66
C ASN A 360 -15.12 15.31 -7.85
N LYS A 361 -15.06 16.41 -8.61
CA LYS A 361 -14.08 16.56 -9.68
C LYS A 361 -12.65 16.62 -9.15
N GLN A 362 -12.42 17.38 -8.07
CA GLN A 362 -11.10 17.46 -7.43
C GLN A 362 -10.65 16.11 -6.88
N LYS A 363 -11.50 15.45 -6.07
CA LYS A 363 -11.18 14.15 -5.46
C LYS A 363 -11.02 13.05 -6.50
N LEU A 364 -11.75 13.07 -7.62
CA LEU A 364 -11.57 12.12 -8.71
C LEU A 364 -10.20 12.30 -9.41
N LEU A 365 -9.76 13.54 -9.62
CA LEU A 365 -8.44 13.84 -10.15
C LEU A 365 -7.32 13.37 -9.20
N GLU A 366 -7.46 13.63 -7.90
CA GLU A 366 -6.54 13.11 -6.87
C GLU A 366 -6.50 11.59 -6.86
N PHE A 367 -7.67 10.93 -6.84
CA PHE A 367 -7.78 9.47 -6.88
C PHE A 367 -7.08 8.87 -8.11
N TYR A 368 -7.31 9.42 -9.30
CA TYR A 368 -6.64 8.98 -10.52
C TYR A 368 -5.13 9.22 -10.50
N HIS A 369 -4.68 10.32 -9.91
CA HIS A 369 -3.26 10.62 -9.78
C HIS A 369 -2.57 9.61 -8.85
N ILE A 370 -3.13 9.36 -7.67
CA ILE A 370 -2.62 8.40 -6.70
C ILE A 370 -2.63 6.99 -7.29
N PHE A 371 -3.74 6.58 -7.92
CA PHE A 371 -3.82 5.25 -8.53
C PHE A 371 -2.83 5.11 -9.70
N TYR A 372 -2.61 6.18 -10.46
CA TYR A 372 -1.55 6.19 -11.46
C TYR A 372 -0.16 6.01 -10.83
N GLN A 373 0.15 6.63 -9.69
CA GLN A 373 1.43 6.42 -8.99
C GLN A 373 1.60 4.95 -8.60
N PHE A 374 0.59 4.34 -7.97
CA PHE A 374 0.64 2.92 -7.60
C PHE A 374 0.85 1.99 -8.80
N LEU A 375 0.28 2.31 -9.96
CA LEU A 375 0.46 1.50 -11.18
C LEU A 375 1.80 1.72 -11.91
N ASN A 376 2.65 2.61 -11.40
CA ASN A 376 3.97 2.93 -11.95
C ASN A 376 5.03 3.02 -10.84
N GLY A 377 4.81 2.29 -9.73
CA GLY A 377 5.77 2.11 -8.65
C GLY A 377 7.06 1.40 -9.07
N ALA A 378 7.98 1.25 -8.12
CA ALA A 378 9.21 0.51 -8.37
C ALA A 378 8.94 -1.00 -8.51
N PRO A 379 9.80 -1.76 -9.21
CA PRO A 379 9.58 -3.20 -9.37
C PRO A 379 9.44 -3.94 -8.03
N SER A 380 8.39 -4.75 -7.91
CA SER A 380 8.09 -5.47 -6.67
C SER A 380 7.84 -6.98 -6.86
N ASN A 381 7.77 -7.51 -8.08
CA ASN A 381 7.60 -8.94 -8.34
C ASN A 381 8.94 -9.68 -8.56
N ASN A 382 9.47 -9.63 -9.79
CA ASN A 382 10.79 -10.18 -10.14
C ASN A 382 11.75 -9.08 -10.57
N PHE A 383 12.80 -8.85 -9.80
CA PHE A 383 13.75 -7.78 -10.10
C PHE A 383 15.14 -8.06 -9.54
N ILE A 384 16.13 -7.34 -10.07
CA ILE A 384 17.51 -7.34 -9.58
C ILE A 384 17.79 -6.01 -8.89
N ILE A 385 18.47 -6.08 -7.76
CA ILE A 385 19.05 -4.95 -7.06
C ILE A 385 20.57 -5.02 -7.23
N ASP A 386 21.18 -3.92 -7.67
CA ASP A 386 22.63 -3.72 -7.50
C ASP A 386 22.90 -3.31 -6.03
N TYR A 387 23.60 -4.17 -5.30
CA TYR A 387 23.81 -4.02 -3.85
C TYR A 387 24.60 -2.75 -3.49
N ASN A 388 25.46 -2.25 -4.37
CA ASN A 388 26.30 -1.10 -4.06
C ASN A 388 25.59 0.23 -4.33
N THR A 389 24.76 0.27 -5.37
CA THR A 389 24.11 1.50 -5.85
C THR A 389 22.63 1.58 -5.48
N GLY A 390 22.01 0.46 -5.09
CA GLY A 390 20.56 0.34 -4.88
C GLY A 390 19.75 0.40 -6.19
N ALA A 391 20.39 0.39 -7.35
CA ALA A 391 19.70 0.46 -8.63
C ALA A 391 18.84 -0.80 -8.87
N LEU A 392 17.62 -0.60 -9.36
CA LEU A 392 16.67 -1.67 -9.65
C LEU A 392 16.61 -1.96 -11.15
N LYS A 393 16.51 -3.24 -11.51
CA LYS A 393 16.20 -3.69 -12.86
C LYS A 393 15.05 -4.69 -12.81
N ASN A 394 13.93 -4.34 -13.43
CA ASN A 394 12.81 -5.26 -13.60
C ASN A 394 13.21 -6.45 -14.49
N LEU A 395 12.74 -7.64 -14.15
CA LEU A 395 12.92 -8.87 -14.93
C LEU A 395 11.65 -9.36 -15.62
N ASP A 396 10.50 -8.79 -15.26
CA ASP A 396 9.20 -9.09 -15.87
C ASP A 396 8.92 -8.30 -17.16
#